data_AF-A0A382NH50-F1
#
_entry.id   AF-A0A382NH50-F1
#
_cell.length_a   1.000
_cell.length_b   1.000
_cell.length_c   1.000
_cell.angle_alpha   90.00
_cell.angle_beta   90.00
_cell.angle_gamma   90.00
#
_symmetry.space_group_name_H-M   'P 1'
#
loop_
_entity.id
_entity.type
_entity.pdbx_description
1 polymer ?
#
loop_
_entity_poly.entity_id
_entity_poly.type
_entity_poly.pdbx_seq_one_letter_code
_entity_poly.pdbx_strand_id
1 'polypeptide(L)'
;MIIGGGYGTGRELVEFFLTEGPVSGLINMGVATVIWSLVLAICFEFARKGKHYEYRSFVKGLLGKGWIGYEILYLIGLVLVVSVMGSASGEIFHEMVGAPELFGIIIMMGLVGFIVFFGTSLVEKVLSVWSIILYGAFFIMFIAVFKMFSSEIMSSFALQNTETSWTMGGIKYAAYNIGLAPAILFCVRHFDSKKEALISGLCAGLIGMFPALIMFLAMLSQYP
;
A
#
# COMPACT_ATOMS: atom_id res chain seq x y z
N MET A 1 1.86 4.87 0.72
CA MET A 1 1.89 3.91 1.84
C MET A 1 0.77 2.89 1.64
N ILE A 2 1.02 1.95 0.73
CA ILE A 2 0.21 0.73 0.52
C ILE A 2 1.22 -0.43 0.45
N ILE A 3 2.33 -0.17 -0.24
CA ILE A 3 3.48 -1.05 -0.34
C ILE A 3 4.37 -0.84 0.89
N GLY A 4 4.13 -1.61 1.95
CA GLY A 4 4.96 -1.66 3.15
C GLY A 4 5.67 -3.02 3.35
N GLY A 5 6.14 -3.32 4.56
CA GLY A 5 6.81 -4.59 4.86
C GLY A 5 5.90 -5.82 4.74
N GLY A 6 4.63 -5.71 5.16
CA GLY A 6 3.63 -6.78 4.98
C GLY A 6 3.28 -7.02 3.50
N TYR A 7 3.29 -5.95 2.72
CA TYR A 7 3.18 -6.01 1.27
C TYR A 7 4.41 -6.65 0.62
N GLY A 8 5.63 -6.21 0.98
CA GLY A 8 6.88 -6.71 0.40
C GLY A 8 7.15 -8.19 0.68
N THR A 9 6.63 -8.70 1.80
CA THR A 9 6.66 -10.14 2.14
C THR A 9 5.51 -10.95 1.53
N GLY A 10 4.55 -10.29 0.85
CA GLY A 10 3.36 -10.92 0.27
C GLY A 10 2.30 -11.37 1.27
N ARG A 11 2.54 -11.28 2.59
CA ARG A 11 1.61 -11.74 3.64
C ARG A 11 0.25 -11.04 3.59
N GLU A 12 0.23 -9.74 3.31
CA GLU A 12 -1.01 -8.98 3.15
C GLU A 12 -1.86 -9.55 2.00
N LEU A 13 -1.21 -9.93 0.90
CA LEU A 13 -1.92 -10.48 -0.24
C LEU A 13 -2.45 -11.89 0.02
N VAL A 14 -1.74 -12.68 0.82
CA VAL A 14 -2.20 -14.01 1.24
C VAL A 14 -3.46 -13.91 2.09
N GLU A 15 -3.42 -13.07 3.12
CA GLU A 15 -4.50 -12.93 4.10
C GLU A 15 -5.78 -12.41 3.45
N PHE A 16 -5.69 -11.41 2.56
CA PHE A 16 -6.86 -10.73 2.02
C PHE A 16 -7.33 -11.23 0.65
N PHE A 17 -6.45 -11.86 -0.15
CA PHE A 17 -6.77 -12.26 -1.52
C PHE A 17 -6.54 -13.76 -1.78
N LEU A 18 -5.36 -14.30 -1.44
CA LEU A 18 -4.98 -15.67 -1.81
C LEU A 18 -5.80 -16.73 -1.06
N THR A 19 -6.12 -16.49 0.22
CA THR A 19 -6.91 -17.42 1.06
C THR A 19 -8.32 -17.66 0.50
N GLU A 20 -8.87 -16.72 -0.28
CA GLU A 20 -10.20 -16.85 -0.86
C GLU A 20 -10.24 -17.59 -2.21
N GLY A 21 -9.07 -17.85 -2.79
CA GLY A 21 -8.88 -18.54 -4.06
C GLY A 21 -8.50 -17.60 -5.23
N PRO A 22 -8.03 -18.15 -6.36
CA PRO A 22 -7.43 -17.36 -7.44
C PRO A 22 -8.40 -16.39 -8.14
N VAL A 23 -9.63 -16.82 -8.43
CA VAL A 23 -10.67 -16.02 -9.08
C VAL A 23 -11.27 -15.03 -8.08
N SER A 24 -11.63 -15.51 -6.88
CA SER A 24 -12.19 -14.64 -5.82
C SER A 24 -11.19 -13.59 -5.36
N GLY A 25 -9.90 -13.91 -5.32
CA GLY A 25 -8.82 -12.97 -5.04
C GLY A 25 -8.76 -11.84 -6.06
N LEU A 26 -8.82 -12.13 -7.37
CA LEU A 26 -8.88 -11.08 -8.40
C LEU A 26 -10.13 -10.20 -8.28
N ILE A 27 -11.29 -10.80 -8.00
CA ILE A 27 -12.54 -10.04 -7.77
C ILE A 27 -12.39 -9.12 -6.56
N ASN A 28 -11.86 -9.63 -5.44
CA ASN A 28 -11.58 -8.85 -4.24
C ASN A 28 -10.60 -7.70 -4.50
N MET A 29 -9.57 -7.90 -5.32
CA MET A 29 -8.66 -6.83 -5.73
C MET A 29 -9.38 -5.77 -6.56
N GLY A 30 -10.29 -6.17 -7.44
CA GLY A 30 -11.16 -5.25 -8.18
C GLY A 30 -12.06 -4.43 -7.26
N VAL A 31 -12.73 -5.08 -6.31
CA VAL A 31 -13.56 -4.42 -5.29
C VAL A 31 -12.74 -3.44 -4.46
N ALA A 32 -11.57 -3.86 -3.98
CA ALA A 32 -10.65 -2.99 -3.25
C ALA A 32 -10.24 -1.77 -4.09
N THR A 33 -9.90 -1.98 -5.37
CA THR A 33 -9.54 -0.90 -6.30
C THR A 33 -10.66 0.12 -6.44
N VAL A 34 -11.91 -0.33 -6.63
CA VAL A 34 -13.06 0.57 -6.78
C VAL A 34 -13.31 1.36 -5.51
N ILE A 35 -13.37 0.69 -4.34
CA ILE A 35 -13.59 1.35 -3.06
C ILE A 35 -12.49 2.38 -2.81
N TRP A 36 -11.23 2.00 -3.01
CA TRP A 36 -10.10 2.87 -2.73
C TRP A 36 -10.04 4.07 -3.69
N SER A 37 -10.29 3.84 -4.99
CA SER A 37 -10.41 4.90 -6.00
C SER A 37 -11.50 5.93 -5.64
N LEU A 38 -12.67 5.46 -5.22
CA LEU A 38 -13.79 6.33 -4.82
C LEU A 38 -13.46 7.09 -3.53
N VAL A 39 -12.93 6.41 -2.52
CA VAL A 39 -12.58 7.04 -1.24
C VAL A 39 -11.50 8.11 -1.45
N LEU A 40 -10.45 7.81 -2.21
CA LEU A 40 -9.41 8.79 -2.52
C LEU A 40 -9.95 10.00 -3.29
N ALA A 41 -10.79 9.76 -4.30
CA ALA A 41 -11.42 10.84 -5.05
C ALA A 41 -12.25 11.77 -4.13
N ILE A 42 -13.02 11.20 -3.20
CA ILE A 42 -13.79 11.95 -2.20
C ILE A 42 -12.86 12.69 -1.22
N CYS A 43 -11.83 12.01 -0.69
CA CYS A 43 -10.86 12.60 0.23
C CYS A 43 -10.11 13.77 -0.41
N PHE A 44 -9.69 13.64 -1.66
CA PHE A 44 -9.00 14.69 -2.40
C PHE A 44 -9.93 15.87 -2.69
N GLU A 45 -11.18 15.64 -3.09
CA GLU A 45 -12.16 16.74 -3.26
C GLU A 45 -12.44 17.45 -1.93
N PHE A 46 -12.58 16.70 -0.83
CA PHE A 46 -12.83 17.25 0.50
C PHE A 46 -11.64 18.07 1.01
N ALA A 47 -10.42 17.54 0.90
CA ALA A 47 -9.20 18.25 1.28
C ALA A 47 -9.00 19.54 0.47
N ARG A 48 -9.26 19.51 -0.85
CA ARG A 48 -9.20 20.68 -1.72
C ARG A 48 -10.23 21.75 -1.32
N LYS A 49 -11.49 21.36 -1.08
CA LYS A 49 -12.57 22.28 -0.67
C LYS A 49 -12.33 22.89 0.70
N GLY A 50 -11.84 22.11 1.65
CA GLY A 50 -11.57 22.56 3.02
C GLY A 50 -10.23 23.29 3.19
N LYS A 51 -9.37 23.33 2.15
CA LYS A 51 -7.95 23.76 2.26
C LYS A 51 -7.23 23.11 3.44
N HIS A 52 -7.65 21.90 3.81
CA HIS A 52 -7.10 21.16 4.93
C HIS A 52 -5.95 20.28 4.43
N TYR A 53 -4.82 20.92 4.17
CA TYR A 53 -3.62 20.24 3.67
C TYR A 53 -2.73 19.65 4.77
N GLU A 54 -3.12 19.84 6.02
CA GLU A 54 -2.48 19.21 7.17
C GLU A 54 -3.40 18.12 7.70
N TYR A 55 -2.82 16.93 7.91
CA TYR A 55 -3.48 15.76 8.49
C TYR A 55 -4.37 16.13 9.69
N ARG A 56 -3.86 16.94 10.63
CA ARG A 56 -4.57 17.32 11.85
C ARG A 56 -5.81 18.18 11.56
N SER A 57 -5.72 19.08 10.59
CA SER A 57 -6.82 19.95 10.15
C SER A 57 -7.88 19.16 9.37
N PHE A 58 -7.45 18.20 8.54
CA PHE A 58 -8.34 17.32 7.80
C PHE A 58 -9.16 16.42 8.74
N VAL A 59 -8.49 15.79 9.70
CA VAL A 59 -9.13 14.91 10.70
C VAL A 59 -10.07 15.71 11.59
N LYS A 60 -9.68 16.90 12.05
CA LYS A 60 -10.57 17.77 12.82
C LYS A 60 -11.81 18.17 12.02
N GLY A 61 -11.66 18.46 10.73
CA GLY A 61 -12.78 18.77 9.83
C GLY A 61 -13.68 17.56 9.55
N LEU A 62 -13.13 16.35 9.46
CA LEU A 62 -13.88 15.14 9.12
C LEU A 62 -14.54 14.47 10.35
N LEU A 63 -13.81 14.36 11.46
CA LEU A 63 -14.23 13.64 12.68
C LEU A 63 -14.72 14.56 13.82
N GLY A 64 -14.56 15.88 13.70
CA GLY A 64 -14.97 16.83 14.72
C GLY A 64 -14.30 16.53 16.07
N LYS A 65 -15.11 16.33 17.13
CA LYS A 65 -14.63 16.05 18.50
C LYS A 65 -13.94 14.69 18.66
N GLY A 66 -14.13 13.75 17.73
CA GLY A 66 -13.50 12.42 17.75
C GLY A 66 -12.02 12.40 17.34
N TRP A 67 -11.44 13.55 16.99
CA TRP A 67 -10.07 13.67 16.47
C TRP A 67 -8.98 13.15 17.42
N ILE A 68 -9.20 13.19 18.74
CA ILE A 68 -8.23 12.72 19.75
C ILE A 68 -8.02 11.20 19.63
N GLY A 69 -9.11 10.44 19.44
CA GLY A 69 -9.03 8.98 19.28
C GLY A 69 -8.23 8.58 18.05
N TYR A 70 -8.42 9.31 16.95
CA TYR A 70 -7.64 9.09 15.73
C TYR A 70 -6.17 9.50 15.89
N GLU A 71 -5.86 10.58 16.61
CA GLU A 71 -4.46 10.99 16.87
C GLU A 71 -3.71 9.92 17.69
N ILE A 72 -4.36 9.34 18.72
CA ILE A 72 -3.77 8.24 19.51
C ILE A 72 -3.54 7.00 18.64
N LEU A 73 -4.56 6.57 17.89
CA LEU A 73 -4.45 5.40 17.00
C LEU A 73 -3.39 5.61 15.92
N TYR A 74 -3.27 6.82 15.40
CA TYR A 74 -2.26 7.16 14.40
C TYR A 74 -0.85 7.11 14.97
N LEU A 75 -0.62 7.63 16.19
CA LEU A 75 0.69 7.55 16.84
C LEU A 75 1.09 6.09 17.11
N ILE A 76 0.16 5.28 17.61
CA ILE A 76 0.39 3.84 17.81
C ILE A 76 0.69 3.16 16.47
N GLY A 77 -0.10 3.46 15.44
CA GLY A 77 0.09 2.92 14.09
C GLY A 77 1.45 3.31 13.51
N LEU A 78 1.91 4.54 13.73
CA LEU A 78 3.22 5.02 13.27
C LEU A 78 4.36 4.23 13.94
N VAL A 79 4.30 4.05 15.26
CA VAL A 79 5.28 3.24 16.00
C VAL A 79 5.28 1.79 15.50
N LEU A 80 4.09 1.20 15.30
CA LEU A 80 3.96 -0.16 14.77
C LEU A 80 4.56 -0.29 13.38
N VAL A 81 4.25 0.63 12.46
CA VAL A 81 4.77 0.61 11.09
C VAL A 81 6.29 0.71 11.10
N VAL A 82 6.87 1.66 11.84
CA VAL A 82 8.33 1.80 11.95
C VAL A 82 8.97 0.54 12.55
N SER A 83 8.33 -0.08 13.54
CA SER A 83 8.82 -1.31 14.17
C SER A 83 8.82 -2.49 13.19
N VAL A 84 7.72 -2.70 12.46
CA VAL A 84 7.59 -3.78 11.46
C VAL A 84 8.60 -3.59 10.32
N MET A 85 8.75 -2.36 9.81
CA MET A 85 9.75 -2.06 8.77
C MET A 85 11.17 -2.27 9.28
N GLY A 86 11.44 -1.91 10.54
CA GLY A 86 12.75 -2.10 11.16
C GLY A 86 13.09 -3.57 11.25
N SER A 87 12.18 -4.39 11.78
CA SER A 87 12.37 -5.85 11.87
C SER A 87 12.57 -6.47 10.49
N ALA A 88 11.76 -6.10 9.49
CA ALA A 88 11.91 -6.61 8.13
C ALA A 88 13.27 -6.22 7.52
N SER A 89 13.73 -4.98 7.73
CA SER A 89 15.04 -4.54 7.27
C SER A 89 16.19 -5.26 7.98
N GLY A 90 16.02 -5.57 9.27
CA GLY A 90 16.98 -6.35 10.06
C GLY A 90 17.14 -7.76 9.49
N GLU A 91 16.03 -8.45 9.25
CA GLU A 91 16.00 -9.79 8.65
C GLU A 91 16.67 -9.80 7.27
N ILE A 92 16.30 -8.87 6.38
CA ILE A 92 16.88 -8.79 5.03
C ILE A 92 18.41 -8.60 5.09
N PHE A 93 18.90 -7.75 5.99
CA PHE A 93 20.34 -7.57 6.18
C PHE A 93 21.01 -8.81 6.74
N HIS A 94 20.34 -9.53 7.64
CA HIS A 94 20.83 -10.78 8.19
C HIS A 94 20.95 -11.85 7.10
N GLU A 95 19.91 -12.04 6.27
CA GLU A 95 19.92 -13.01 5.18
C GLU A 95 20.94 -12.69 4.08
N MET A 96 21.08 -11.41 3.69
CA MET A 96 21.94 -11.03 2.56
C MET A 96 23.43 -10.92 2.93
N VAL A 97 23.73 -10.41 4.13
CA VAL A 97 25.10 -10.04 4.53
C VAL A 97 25.63 -10.94 5.66
N GLY A 98 24.76 -11.73 6.30
CA GLY A 98 25.11 -12.53 7.48
C GLY A 98 25.39 -11.70 8.73
N ALA A 99 25.12 -10.39 8.69
CA ALA A 99 25.33 -9.48 9.80
C ALA A 99 24.22 -9.60 10.85
N PRO A 100 24.43 -9.19 12.11
CA PRO A 100 23.36 -9.16 13.10
C PRO A 100 22.20 -8.25 12.67
N GLU A 101 20.96 -8.67 12.89
CA GLU A 101 19.74 -7.92 12.53
C GLU A 101 19.75 -6.47 13.02
N LEU A 102 20.38 -6.23 14.18
CA LEU A 102 20.52 -4.91 14.79
C LEU A 102 21.18 -3.90 13.85
N PHE A 103 22.14 -4.33 13.01
CA PHE A 103 22.75 -3.44 12.03
C PHE A 103 21.76 -2.97 10.98
N GLY A 104 20.92 -3.87 10.45
CA GLY A 104 19.88 -3.52 9.48
C GLY A 104 18.85 -2.54 10.08
N ILE A 105 18.46 -2.77 11.33
CA ILE A 105 17.53 -1.87 12.05
C ILE A 105 18.14 -0.47 12.22
N ILE A 106 19.39 -0.37 12.71
CA ILE A 106 20.06 0.91 12.95
C ILE A 106 20.26 1.68 11.63
N ILE A 107 20.68 1.01 10.57
CA ILE A 107 20.87 1.63 9.25
C ILE A 107 19.53 2.18 8.73
N MET A 108 18.46 1.39 8.81
CA MET A 108 17.13 1.82 8.36
C MET A 108 16.64 3.04 9.16
N MET A 109 16.69 2.98 10.50
CA MET A 109 16.28 4.09 11.35
C MET A 109 17.12 5.35 11.11
N GLY A 110 18.43 5.19 10.94
CA GLY A 110 19.34 6.29 10.63
C GLY A 110 19.02 6.97 9.29
N LEU A 111 18.77 6.18 8.24
CA LEU A 111 18.41 6.71 6.92
C LEU A 111 17.06 7.43 6.93
N VAL A 112 16.04 6.86 7.59
CA VAL A 112 14.74 7.51 7.73
C VAL A 112 14.89 8.83 8.49
N GLY A 113 15.60 8.82 9.62
CA GLY A 113 15.86 10.04 10.40
C GLY A 113 16.61 11.10 9.60
N PHE A 114 17.63 10.70 8.84
CA PHE A 114 18.39 11.58 7.96
C PHE A 114 17.51 12.22 6.89
N ILE A 115 16.72 11.43 6.15
CA ILE A 115 15.85 11.95 5.08
C ILE A 115 14.80 12.90 5.64
N VAL A 116 14.19 12.56 6.78
CA VAL A 116 13.20 13.41 7.45
C VAL A 116 13.80 14.73 7.95
N PHE A 117 15.06 14.72 8.38
CA PHE A 117 15.76 15.92 8.85
C PHE A 117 15.91 17.00 7.76
N PHE A 118 16.10 16.61 6.49
CA PHE A 118 16.17 17.54 5.36
C PHE A 118 14.80 18.07 4.89
N GLY A 119 13.71 17.64 5.54
CA GLY A 119 12.36 18.16 5.31
C GLY A 119 11.62 17.53 4.13
N THR A 120 10.41 18.04 3.91
CA THR A 120 9.41 17.42 3.01
C THR A 120 9.83 17.38 1.54
N SER A 121 10.61 18.36 1.06
CA SER A 121 11.05 18.39 -0.34
C SER A 121 12.01 17.24 -0.69
N LEU A 122 12.88 16.84 0.24
CA LEU A 122 13.76 15.69 0.03
C LEU A 122 12.94 14.39 0.06
N VAL A 123 12.04 14.25 1.04
CA VAL A 123 11.14 13.10 1.15
C VAL A 123 10.36 12.89 -0.15
N GLU A 124 9.78 13.94 -0.70
CA GLU A 124 9.05 13.88 -1.96
C GLU A 124 9.91 13.38 -3.13
N LYS A 125 11.10 13.97 -3.33
CA LYS A 125 12.02 13.55 -4.40
C LYS A 125 12.46 12.11 -4.26
N VAL A 126 12.84 11.70 -3.05
CA VAL A 126 13.25 10.33 -2.73
C VAL A 126 12.10 9.38 -3.05
N LEU A 127 10.89 9.65 -2.54
CA LEU A 127 9.72 8.81 -2.81
C LEU A 127 9.37 8.73 -4.30
N SER A 128 9.46 9.84 -5.05
CA SER A 128 9.21 9.83 -6.49
C SER A 128 10.20 8.95 -7.24
N VAL A 129 11.51 9.09 -6.98
CA VAL A 129 12.56 8.29 -7.62
C VAL A 129 12.43 6.82 -7.24
N TRP A 130 12.25 6.52 -5.95
CA TRP A 130 12.08 5.15 -5.47
C TRP A 130 10.82 4.49 -6.00
N SER A 131 9.73 5.23 -6.19
CA SER A 131 8.53 4.70 -6.82
C SER A 131 8.83 4.20 -8.24
N ILE A 132 9.57 4.97 -9.05
CA ILE A 132 9.94 4.56 -10.41
C ILE A 132 10.77 3.26 -10.39
N ILE A 133 11.76 3.17 -9.50
CA ILE A 133 12.58 1.96 -9.33
C ILE A 133 11.71 0.78 -8.92
N LEU A 134 10.80 0.97 -7.97
CA LEU A 134 9.90 -0.06 -7.46
C LEU A 134 8.97 -0.59 -8.56
N TYR A 135 8.34 0.31 -9.32
CA TYR A 135 7.50 -0.09 -10.47
C TYR A 135 8.31 -0.81 -11.54
N GLY A 136 9.54 -0.37 -11.81
CA GLY A 136 10.46 -1.06 -12.73
C GLY A 136 10.80 -2.47 -12.27
N ALA A 137 11.12 -2.65 -10.98
CA ALA A 137 11.41 -3.96 -10.40
C ALA A 137 10.18 -4.89 -10.47
N PHE A 138 8.99 -4.40 -10.12
CA PHE A 138 7.75 -5.17 -10.26
C PHE A 138 7.46 -5.54 -11.72
N PHE A 139 7.74 -4.66 -12.67
CA PHE A 139 7.53 -4.93 -14.08
C PHE A 139 8.50 -6.02 -14.61
N ILE A 140 9.77 -5.97 -14.21
CA ILE A 140 10.74 -7.02 -14.55
C ILE A 140 10.33 -8.36 -13.93
N MET A 141 9.93 -8.35 -12.66
CA MET A 141 9.42 -9.52 -11.96
C MET A 141 8.20 -10.11 -12.67
N PHE A 142 7.24 -9.26 -13.07
CA PHE A 142 6.07 -9.67 -13.84
C PHE A 142 6.46 -10.42 -15.12
N ILE A 143 7.39 -9.87 -15.91
CA ILE A 143 7.86 -10.52 -17.15
C ILE A 143 8.53 -11.87 -16.85
N ALA A 144 9.37 -11.93 -15.80
CA ALA A 144 10.05 -13.16 -15.42
C ALA A 144 9.07 -14.26 -15.00
N VAL A 145 8.13 -13.92 -14.13
CA VAL A 145 7.08 -14.83 -13.63
C VAL A 145 6.22 -15.35 -14.79
N PHE A 146 5.72 -14.46 -15.65
CA PHE A 146 4.88 -14.87 -16.77
C PHE A 146 5.62 -15.75 -17.79
N LYS A 147 6.93 -15.56 -17.97
CA LYS A 147 7.72 -16.43 -18.85
C LYS A 147 8.00 -17.79 -18.24
N MET A 148 8.25 -17.86 -16.94
CA MET A 148 8.68 -19.08 -16.27
C MET A 148 7.53 -19.96 -15.77
N PHE A 149 6.39 -19.38 -15.37
CA PHE A 149 5.33 -20.08 -14.63
C PHE A 149 3.92 -19.91 -15.25
N SER A 150 3.84 -19.67 -16.55
CA SER A 150 2.54 -19.42 -17.22
C SER A 150 1.59 -20.62 -17.14
N SER A 151 2.11 -21.84 -17.24
CA SER A 151 1.35 -23.09 -17.14
C SER A 151 0.75 -23.28 -15.74
N GLU A 152 1.56 -23.03 -14.71
CA GLU A 152 1.24 -23.21 -13.31
C GLU A 152 0.15 -22.21 -12.91
N ILE A 153 0.31 -20.93 -13.28
CA ILE A 153 -0.70 -19.90 -13.03
C ILE A 153 -2.04 -20.28 -13.66
N MET A 154 -2.06 -20.77 -14.90
CA MET A 154 -3.29 -21.22 -15.55
C MET A 154 -3.91 -22.42 -14.83
N SER A 155 -3.08 -23.35 -14.34
CA SER A 155 -3.57 -24.51 -13.58
C SER A 155 -4.17 -24.13 -12.24
N SER A 156 -3.64 -23.11 -11.56
CA SER A 156 -4.16 -22.63 -10.28
C SER A 156 -5.59 -22.10 -10.40
N PHE A 157 -5.96 -21.47 -11.52
CA PHE A 157 -7.34 -21.04 -11.76
C PHE A 157 -8.35 -22.19 -11.84
N ALA A 158 -7.90 -23.42 -12.14
CA ALA A 158 -8.76 -24.61 -12.13
C ALA A 158 -9.02 -25.16 -10.71
N LEU A 159 -8.23 -24.74 -9.71
CA LEU A 159 -8.34 -25.16 -8.31
C LEU A 159 -9.26 -24.24 -7.48
N GLN A 160 -10.10 -23.42 -8.13
CA GLN A 160 -10.99 -22.51 -7.43
C GLN A 160 -12.01 -23.27 -6.57
N ASN A 161 -11.94 -23.09 -5.25
CA ASN A 161 -12.98 -23.56 -4.34
C ASN A 161 -14.25 -22.70 -4.47
N THR A 162 -15.40 -23.35 -4.62
CA THR A 162 -16.71 -22.73 -4.89
C THR A 162 -17.38 -22.12 -3.63
N GLU A 163 -16.84 -22.38 -2.43
CA GLU A 163 -17.51 -22.05 -1.16
C GLU A 163 -17.16 -20.66 -0.58
N THR A 164 -16.19 -19.93 -1.13
CA THR A 164 -15.69 -18.71 -0.49
C THR A 164 -16.54 -17.46 -0.78
N SER A 165 -16.80 -16.65 0.25
CA SER A 165 -17.62 -15.43 0.17
C SER A 165 -17.01 -14.37 -0.76
N TRP A 166 -17.65 -14.10 -1.90
CA TRP A 166 -17.08 -13.40 -3.07
C TRP A 166 -16.59 -11.94 -2.92
N THR A 167 -16.64 -11.31 -1.75
CA THR A 167 -16.33 -9.85 -1.65
C THR A 167 -15.74 -9.37 -0.33
N MET A 168 -15.65 -10.22 0.71
CA MET A 168 -15.30 -9.75 2.05
C MET A 168 -13.82 -9.39 2.17
N GLY A 169 -12.92 -10.16 1.54
CA GLY A 169 -11.49 -9.87 1.51
C GLY A 169 -11.16 -8.49 0.92
N GLY A 170 -11.81 -8.13 -0.19
CA GLY A 170 -11.63 -6.82 -0.85
C GLY A 170 -12.08 -5.65 0.01
N ILE A 171 -13.22 -5.79 0.70
CA ILE A 171 -13.74 -4.78 1.63
C ILE A 171 -12.81 -4.62 2.83
N LYS A 172 -12.35 -5.74 3.42
CA LYS A 172 -11.41 -5.71 4.56
C LYS A 172 -10.10 -5.01 4.19
N TYR A 173 -9.53 -5.34 3.02
CA TYR A 173 -8.30 -4.71 2.55
C TYR A 173 -8.47 -3.21 2.31
N ALA A 174 -9.60 -2.80 1.71
CA ALA A 174 -9.90 -1.39 1.52
C ALA A 174 -10.06 -0.66 2.87
N ALA A 175 -10.83 -1.22 3.80
CA ALA A 175 -11.04 -0.65 5.13
C ALA A 175 -9.72 -0.50 5.91
N TYR A 176 -8.84 -1.51 5.84
CA TYR A 176 -7.52 -1.48 6.43
C TYR A 176 -6.67 -0.30 5.90
N ASN A 177 -6.67 -0.08 4.59
CA ASN A 177 -5.85 0.96 3.95
C ASN A 177 -6.44 2.38 4.01
N ILE A 178 -7.76 2.55 4.21
CA ILE A 178 -8.40 3.87 4.28
C ILE A 178 -7.85 4.73 5.43
N GLY A 179 -7.46 4.10 6.54
CA GLY A 179 -6.88 4.81 7.69
C GLY A 179 -5.60 5.59 7.37
N LEU A 180 -4.90 5.20 6.29
CA LEU A 180 -3.68 5.84 5.81
C LEU A 180 -3.93 6.95 4.78
N ALA A 181 -5.16 7.09 4.27
CA ALA A 181 -5.50 8.09 3.25
C ALA A 181 -5.17 9.54 3.69
N PRO A 182 -5.35 9.95 4.97
CA PRO A 182 -4.98 11.30 5.41
C PRO A 182 -3.48 11.61 5.31
N ALA A 183 -2.62 10.59 5.37
CA ALA A 183 -1.17 10.76 5.32
C ALA A 183 -0.64 11.10 3.92
N ILE A 184 -1.42 10.86 2.86
CA ILE A 184 -1.05 11.22 1.47
C ILE A 184 -1.70 12.52 1.00
N LEU A 185 -2.47 13.19 1.85
CA LEU A 185 -3.16 14.44 1.50
C LEU A 185 -2.21 15.62 1.28
N PHE A 186 -0.95 15.54 1.70
CA PHE A 186 0.03 16.58 1.41
C PHE A 186 0.23 16.77 -0.11
N CYS A 187 0.09 15.70 -0.91
CA CYS A 187 0.18 15.76 -2.37
C CYS A 187 -0.96 16.58 -3.01
N VAL A 188 -2.11 16.70 -2.33
CA VAL A 188 -3.32 17.42 -2.82
C VAL A 188 -3.11 18.94 -2.87
N ARG A 189 -2.04 19.46 -2.26
CA ARG A 189 -1.67 20.89 -2.33
C ARG A 189 -1.53 21.43 -3.75
N HIS A 190 -1.27 20.56 -4.72
CA HIS A 190 -1.03 20.91 -6.11
C HIS A 190 -2.26 20.80 -7.02
N PHE A 191 -3.46 20.49 -6.49
CA PHE A 191 -4.67 20.35 -7.31
C PHE A 191 -5.47 21.65 -7.34
N ASP A 192 -5.64 22.20 -8.55
CA ASP A 192 -6.36 23.45 -8.78
C ASP A 192 -7.84 23.19 -9.09
N SER A 193 -8.17 22.09 -9.77
CA SER A 193 -9.54 21.79 -10.22
C SER A 193 -10.20 20.58 -9.53
N LYS A 194 -11.55 20.58 -9.50
CA LYS A 194 -12.34 19.42 -9.03
C LYS A 194 -12.10 18.19 -9.91
N LYS A 195 -11.92 18.39 -11.22
CA LYS A 195 -11.66 17.30 -12.16
C LYS A 195 -10.30 16.65 -11.90
N GLU A 196 -9.27 17.44 -11.65
CA GLU A 196 -7.95 16.93 -11.25
C GLU A 196 -8.02 16.10 -9.97
N ALA A 197 -8.71 16.58 -8.94
CA ALA A 197 -8.82 15.85 -7.67
C ALA A 197 -9.53 14.49 -7.84
N LEU A 198 -10.63 14.45 -8.61
CA LEU A 198 -11.36 13.21 -8.86
C LEU A 198 -10.57 12.24 -9.74
N ILE A 199 -10.01 12.71 -10.86
CA ILE A 199 -9.24 11.88 -11.77
C ILE A 199 -7.98 11.36 -11.07
N SER A 200 -7.27 12.21 -10.32
CA SER A 200 -6.08 11.81 -9.59
C SER A 200 -6.41 10.80 -8.48
N GLY A 201 -7.56 10.92 -7.81
CA GLY A 201 -8.02 9.94 -6.83
C GLY A 201 -8.31 8.57 -7.45
N LEU A 202 -9.03 8.56 -8.60
CA LEU A 202 -9.31 7.35 -9.35
C LEU A 202 -8.03 6.68 -9.88
N CYS A 203 -7.14 7.47 -10.47
CA CYS A 203 -5.87 6.99 -10.98
C CYS A 203 -4.94 6.51 -9.86
N ALA A 204 -4.88 7.21 -8.73
CA ALA A 204 -4.10 6.79 -7.57
C ALA A 204 -4.56 5.43 -7.05
N GLY A 205 -5.87 5.18 -7.07
CA GLY A 205 -6.45 3.90 -6.70
C GLY A 205 -5.95 2.74 -7.57
N LEU A 206 -6.05 2.92 -8.89
CA LEU A 206 -5.60 1.95 -9.89
C LEU A 206 -4.07 1.73 -9.86
N ILE A 207 -3.30 2.82 -9.84
CA ILE A 207 -1.83 2.78 -9.82
C ILE A 207 -1.32 2.15 -8.52
N GLY A 208 -2.02 2.36 -7.41
CA GLY A 208 -1.70 1.76 -6.12
C GLY A 208 -1.93 0.25 -6.08
N MET A 209 -2.95 -0.26 -6.77
CA MET A 209 -3.27 -1.68 -6.80
C MET A 209 -2.52 -2.46 -7.89
N PHE A 210 -1.93 -1.77 -8.87
CA PHE A 210 -1.23 -2.41 -9.98
C PHE A 210 -0.07 -3.33 -9.55
N PRO A 211 0.85 -2.91 -8.66
CA PRO A 211 1.89 -3.82 -8.17
C PRO A 211 1.31 -4.99 -7.39
N ALA A 212 0.12 -4.83 -6.81
CA ALA A 212 -0.49 -5.85 -5.97
C ALA A 212 -0.98 -6.97 -6.88
N LEU A 213 -1.62 -6.60 -7.99
CA LEU A 213 -2.02 -7.52 -9.04
C LEU A 213 -0.82 -8.35 -9.54
N ILE A 214 0.31 -7.69 -9.81
CA ILE A 214 1.53 -8.36 -10.27
C ILE A 214 2.01 -9.38 -9.23
N MET A 215 2.11 -8.98 -7.96
CA MET A 215 2.52 -9.85 -6.86
C MET A 215 1.55 -11.02 -6.69
N PHE A 216 0.24 -10.77 -6.71
CA PHE A 216 -0.79 -11.80 -6.58
C PHE A 216 -0.66 -12.85 -7.68
N LEU A 217 -0.52 -12.43 -8.94
CA LEU A 217 -0.32 -13.34 -10.08
C LEU A 217 0.98 -14.16 -9.93
N ALA A 218 2.04 -13.57 -9.38
CA ALA A 218 3.26 -14.30 -9.07
C ALA A 218 3.05 -15.36 -7.99
N MET A 219 2.29 -15.04 -6.93
CA MET A 219 1.99 -16.00 -5.86
C MET A 219 1.10 -17.14 -6.33
N LEU A 220 0.26 -16.93 -7.35
CA LEU A 220 -0.54 -18.00 -7.95
C LEU A 220 0.29 -19.11 -8.59
N SER A 221 1.54 -18.84 -8.99
CA SER A 221 2.44 -19.88 -9.53
C SER A 221 2.80 -20.96 -8.50
N GLN A 222 2.69 -20.64 -7.21
CA GLN A 222 2.97 -21.54 -6.08
C GLN A 222 1.70 -21.77 -5.24
N TYR A 223 0.53 -21.59 -5.84
CA TYR A 223 -0.73 -21.83 -5.16
C TYR A 223 -0.86 -23.32 -4.79
N PRO A 224 -1.06 -23.66 -3.50
CA PRO A 224 -1.16 -25.05 -3.05
C PRO A 224 -2.45 -25.75 -3.51
#